data_AF-A0A392V6K2-F1
#
_entry.id   AF-A0A392V6K2-F1
#
_cell.length_a   1.000
_cell.length_b   1.000
_cell.length_c   1.000
_cell.angle_alpha   90.00
_cell.angle_beta   90.00
_cell.angle_gamma   90.00
#
_symmetry.space_group_name_H-M   'P 1'
#
loop_
_entity.id
_entity.type
_entity.pdbx_description
1 polymer ?
#
loop_
_entity_poly.entity_id
_entity_poly.type
_entity_poly.pdbx_seq_one_letter_code
_entity_poly.pdbx_strand_id
1 'polypeptide(L)' 'MRCLDEHRVLLGGYVLHGEADHWWVTAKQRLGAGGAFITWACFKREFLT' A
#
# COMPACT_ATOMS: atom_id res chain seq x y z
N MET A 1 7.45 -28.16 -11.53
CA MET A 1 6.61 -27.57 -10.45
C MET A 1 6.30 -26.10 -10.77
N ARG A 2 5.81 -25.79 -11.99
CA ARG A 2 5.62 -24.40 -12.47
C ARG A 2 4.29 -23.76 -12.02
N CYS A 3 3.22 -24.56 -11.90
CA CYS A 3 1.92 -24.10 -11.38
C CYS A 3 2.00 -23.50 -9.96
N LEU A 4 2.89 -24.01 -9.11
CA LEU A 4 3.00 -23.55 -7.72
C LEU A 4 3.63 -22.15 -7.64
N ASP A 5 4.59 -21.84 -8.50
CA ASP A 5 5.23 -20.53 -8.53
C ASP A 5 4.33 -19.46 -9.16
N GLU A 6 3.60 -19.80 -10.23
CA GLU A 6 2.59 -18.91 -10.81
C GLU A 6 1.48 -18.59 -9.80
N HIS A 7 1.02 -19.59 -9.05
CA HIS A 7 0.02 -19.40 -8.00
C HIS A 7 0.57 -18.56 -6.84
N ARG A 8 1.84 -18.73 -6.46
CA ARG A 8 2.52 -17.90 -5.46
C ARG A 8 2.66 -16.44 -5.91
N VAL A 9 2.95 -16.18 -7.18
CA VAL A 9 2.99 -14.82 -7.73
C VAL A 9 1.60 -14.19 -7.70
N LEU A 10 0.57 -14.94 -8.10
CA LEU A 10 -0.83 -14.49 -8.04
C LEU A 10 -1.26 -14.16 -6.61
N LEU A 11 -1.03 -15.08 -5.67
CA LEU A 11 -1.32 -14.88 -4.25
C LEU A 11 -0.51 -13.71 -3.67
N GLY A 12 0.76 -13.57 -4.04
CA GLY A 12 1.60 -12.46 -3.65
C GLY A 12 1.02 -11.11 -4.11
N GLY A 13 0.52 -11.03 -5.34
CA GLY A 13 -0.19 -9.84 -5.83
C GLY A 13 -1.44 -9.49 -5.01
N TYR A 14 -2.24 -10.50 -4.63
CA TYR A 14 -3.41 -10.28 -3.77
C TYR A 14 -3.03 -9.85 -2.36
N VAL A 15 -2.00 -10.46 -1.77
CA VAL A 15 -1.50 -10.10 -0.44
C VAL A 15 -0.96 -8.66 -0.46
N LEU A 16 -0.14 -8.31 -1.46
CA LEU A 16 0.37 -6.94 -1.62
C LEU A 16 -0.76 -5.92 -1.79
N HIS A 17 -1.83 -6.26 -2.51
CA HIS A 17 -3.00 -5.39 -2.62
C HIS A 17 -3.67 -5.16 -1.26
N GLY A 18 -3.87 -6.23 -0.49
CA GLY A 18 -4.47 -6.13 0.86
C GLY A 18 -3.58 -5.36 1.85
N GLU A 19 -2.27 -5.61 1.82
CA GLU A 19 -1.30 -4.91 2.66
C GLU A 19 -1.20 -3.42 2.29
N ALA A 20 -1.23 -3.09 0.99
CA ALA A 20 -1.23 -1.70 0.52
C ALA A 20 -2.49 -0.95 0.94
N ASP A 21 -3.67 -1.59 0.87
CA ASP A 21 -4.93 -1.00 1.32
C ASP A 21 -4.92 -0.76 2.84
N HIS A 22 -4.49 -1.76 3.61
CA HIS A 22 -4.35 -1.64 5.06
C HIS A 22 -3.38 -0.53 5.45
N TRP A 23 -2.19 -0.51 4.85
CA TRP A 23 -1.19 0.55 5.05
C TRP A 23 -1.78 1.92 4.73
N TRP A 24 -2.52 2.06 3.63
CA TRP A 24 -3.05 3.34 3.18
C TRP A 24 -4.08 3.93 4.15
N VAL A 25 -4.93 3.09 4.75
CA VAL A 25 -5.89 3.53 5.78
C VAL A 25 -5.16 4.19 6.95
N THR A 26 -4.07 3.59 7.43
CA THR A 26 -3.25 4.14 8.52
C THR A 26 -2.46 5.38 8.07
N ALA A 27 -1.85 5.33 6.89
CA ALA A 27 -1.07 6.45 6.35
C ALA A 27 -1.94 7.69 6.10
N LYS A 28 -3.17 7.51 5.62
CA LYS A 28 -4.13 8.61 5.41
C LYS A 28 -4.48 9.33 6.72
N GLN A 29 -4.62 8.60 7.83
CA GLN A 29 -4.84 9.22 9.14
C GLN A 29 -3.63 10.04 9.60
N ARG A 30 -2.41 9.54 9.40
CA ARG A 30 -1.17 10.23 9.75
C ARG A 30 -0.93 11.48 8.90
N LEU A 31 -1.16 11.38 7.59
CA LEU A 31 -0.95 12.45 6.62
C LEU A 31 -2.07 13.51 6.65
N GLY A 32 -3.30 13.11 6.98
CA GLY A 32 -4.48 13.98 7.09
C GLY A 32 -4.74 14.52 8.49
N ALA A 33 -3.85 14.23 9.45
CA ALA A 33 -3.96 14.77 10.81
C ALA A 33 -4.03 16.31 10.75
N GLY A 34 -5.04 16.89 11.41
CA GLY A 34 -5.27 18.35 11.41
C GLY A 34 -6.02 18.89 10.18
N GLY A 35 -6.62 18.04 9.34
CA GLY A 35 -7.43 18.48 8.19
C GLY A 35 -6.60 18.94 6.99
N ALA A 36 -5.29 18.66 6.99
CA ALA A 36 -4.40 18.99 5.89
C ALA A 36 -4.72 18.14 4.65
N PHE A 37 -4.74 18.79 3.48
CA PHE A 37 -4.90 18.08 2.21
C PHE A 37 -3.64 17.24 1.92
N ILE A 38 -3.84 15.94 1.65
CA ILE A 38 -2.73 15.04 1.31
C ILE A 38 -2.29 15.34 -0.12
N THR A 39 -1.19 16.07 -0.26
CA THR A 39 -0.58 16.33 -1.58
C THR A 39 0.11 15.07 -2.11
N TRP A 40 0.25 14.98 -3.44
CA TRP A 40 1.00 13.90 -4.10
C TRP A 40 2.45 13.81 -3.62
N ALA A 41 3.08 14.94 -3.26
CA ALA A 41 4.44 14.96 -2.73
C ALA A 41 4.52 14.29 -1.34
N CYS A 42 3.56 14.57 -0.45
CA CYS A 42 3.47 13.94 0.87
C CYS A 42 3.21 12.44 0.75
N PHE A 43 2.31 12.04 -0.16
CA PHE A 43 2.05 10.63 -0.47
C PHE A 43 3.32 9.88 -0.87
N LYS A 44 4.04 10.39 -1.88
CA LYS A 44 5.26 9.73 -2.38
C LYS A 44 6.34 9.62 -1.31
N ARG A 45 6.49 10.64 -0.46
CA ARG A 45 7.46 10.60 0.64
C ARG A 45 7.13 9.49 1.63
N GLU A 46 5.87 9.35 2.02
CA GLU A 46 5.45 8.33 2.99
C GLU A 46 5.47 6.91 2.39
N PHE A 47 5.12 6.75 1.11
CA PHE A 47 5.05 5.44 0.45
C PHE A 47 6.41 4.85 0.05
N LEU A 48 7.39 5.70 -0.25
CA LEU A 48 8.71 5.29 -0.76
C LEU A 48 9.84 5.35 0.28
N THR A 49 9.51 5.65 1.55
CA THR A 49 10.46 5.58 2.67
C THR A 49 10.49 4.16 3.21
#